data_AF-A0AAU9W3G7-F1
#
_entry.id   AF-A0AAU9W3G7-F1
#
_cell.length_a   1.000
_cell.length_b   1.000
_cell.length_c   1.000
_cell.angle_alpha   90.00
_cell.angle_beta   90.00
_cell.angle_gamma   90.00
#
_symmetry.space_group_name_H-M   'P 1'
#
loop_
_entity.id
_entity.type
_entity.pdbx_description
1 polymer ?
#
loop_
_entity_poly.entity_id
_entity_poly.type
_entity_poly.pdbx_seq_one_letter_code
_entity_poly.pdbx_strand_id
1 'polypeptide(L)'
;MTFHYDSQLWSNNESFNAHDGTTGFDTLETKLPTYWSTPFSKICLGMKINTQLNFISIDRPSNSLHALVADGQYRNIMLGRDKWKKLVGSQASLQHNCNKDGFNVFGTNFGLSRTRIGILGNNEDDCRDCDSRIGFGAGGAHDNSNTCGNEVRYGGDNGDKHLKTMGYILFPGFLGNEHRKNYVSALLNKCHGVKPSPTTPSVRFWVLLYFGAVTALNTLENFNKERAVTSGASLIKFAFLYMKTKRVSSIPRANYGQFFRFIENKAYFLKVGNQSILAHCVLNETSLGPCGGGGWTLVMKINGAQQIFQYGSPLWSDKTAFNIVGGETGFDEQETKLPTYWETPFSKICLGMKIPGEQTVHFIPVNQSADSLYSSIADQQFRSTSLGAAK
;
A
#
# COMPACT_ATOMS: atom_id res chain seq x y z
N MET A 1 -12.63 23.81 7.09
CA MET A 1 -13.04 22.41 6.91
C MET A 1 -11.95 21.68 6.17
N THR A 2 -11.41 20.59 6.71
CA THR A 2 -10.25 19.90 6.14
C THR A 2 -10.65 19.09 4.91
N PHE A 3 -11.62 18.18 5.06
CA PHE A 3 -12.07 17.28 3.99
C PHE A 3 -13.41 17.69 3.36
N HIS A 4 -13.62 18.98 3.12
CA HIS A 4 -14.73 19.47 2.29
C HIS A 4 -14.55 19.08 0.81
N TYR A 5 -15.63 19.06 0.02
CA TYR A 5 -15.58 18.71 -1.41
C TYR A 5 -14.52 19.48 -2.20
N ASP A 6 -14.38 20.80 -1.98
CA ASP A 6 -13.45 21.66 -2.72
C ASP A 6 -12.00 21.62 -2.20
N SER A 7 -11.72 20.81 -1.18
CA SER A 7 -10.39 20.75 -0.56
C SER A 7 -9.33 20.19 -1.51
N GLN A 8 -8.20 20.91 -1.63
CA GLN A 8 -7.04 20.46 -2.40
C GLN A 8 -6.39 19.19 -1.82
N LEU A 9 -6.74 18.78 -0.59
CA LEU A 9 -6.34 17.48 -0.05
C LEU A 9 -6.89 16.29 -0.84
N TRP A 10 -7.93 16.48 -1.67
CA TRP A 10 -8.42 15.43 -2.59
C TRP A 10 -7.60 15.31 -3.88
N SER A 11 -6.94 16.39 -4.32
CA SER A 11 -6.20 16.50 -5.58
C SER A 11 -4.68 16.42 -5.43
N ASN A 12 -4.13 16.78 -4.26
CA ASN A 12 -2.69 16.79 -4.02
C ASN A 12 -2.14 15.46 -3.43
N ASN A 13 -0.82 15.32 -3.45
CA ASN A 13 -0.08 14.19 -2.86
C ASN A 13 0.56 14.57 -1.50
N GLU A 14 -0.11 15.42 -0.73
CA GLU A 14 0.35 15.84 0.61
C GLU A 14 -0.38 15.06 1.70
N SER A 15 0.33 14.75 2.79
CA SER A 15 -0.25 14.21 4.01
C SER A 15 -0.93 15.32 4.82
N PHE A 16 -1.97 14.97 5.57
CA PHE A 16 -2.54 15.82 6.62
C PHE A 16 -2.54 15.02 7.93
N ASN A 17 -2.02 15.60 9.02
CA ASN A 17 -1.92 14.95 10.34
C ASN A 17 -1.53 13.45 10.27
N ALA A 18 -0.38 13.13 9.67
CA ALA A 18 -0.01 11.73 9.43
C ALA A 18 0.18 10.89 10.70
N HIS A 19 0.48 11.54 11.83
CA HIS A 19 0.59 10.90 13.15
C HIS A 19 -0.76 10.34 13.64
N ASP A 20 -1.85 11.06 13.40
CA ASP A 20 -3.21 10.71 13.80
C ASP A 20 -3.71 9.45 13.05
N GLY A 21 -3.06 9.04 11.97
CA GLY A 21 -3.27 7.74 11.33
C GLY A 21 -2.89 6.52 12.18
N THR A 22 -2.32 6.72 13.38
CA THR A 22 -1.92 5.64 14.31
C THR A 22 -2.97 5.28 15.36
N THR A 23 -3.93 6.17 15.64
CA THR A 23 -4.91 6.03 16.74
C THR A 23 -6.19 5.26 16.35
N GLY A 24 -6.56 5.25 15.05
CA GLY A 24 -7.55 4.34 14.48
C GLY A 24 -8.95 4.95 14.30
N PHE A 25 -9.94 4.47 15.07
CA PHE A 25 -11.35 4.89 14.95
C PHE A 25 -11.76 5.95 15.99
N ASP A 26 -10.93 6.99 16.13
CA ASP A 26 -11.19 8.13 17.02
C ASP A 26 -12.02 9.23 16.30
N THR A 27 -11.66 10.49 16.47
CA THR A 27 -12.26 11.65 15.79
C THR A 27 -11.20 12.65 15.29
N LEU A 28 -9.96 12.20 15.06
CA LEU A 28 -8.90 13.03 14.48
C LEU A 28 -8.94 12.96 12.94
N GLU A 29 -8.86 14.10 12.27
CA GLU A 29 -8.84 14.18 10.80
C GLU A 29 -7.44 13.87 10.27
N THR A 30 -7.28 12.89 9.37
CA THR A 30 -5.97 12.49 8.81
C THR A 30 -6.03 12.13 7.32
N LYS A 31 -4.94 12.36 6.60
CA LYS A 31 -4.69 11.86 5.24
C LYS A 31 -3.27 11.30 5.18
N LEU A 32 -3.16 10.03 4.77
CA LEU A 32 -1.92 9.27 4.71
C LEU A 32 -1.45 9.07 3.25
N PRO A 33 -0.15 8.79 3.02
CA PRO A 33 0.38 8.45 1.70
C PRO A 33 -0.29 7.28 0.99
N THR A 34 -1.01 6.43 1.73
CA THR A 34 -1.84 5.35 1.16
C THR A 34 -2.98 5.87 0.29
N TYR A 35 -3.42 7.13 0.46
CA TYR A 35 -4.43 7.78 -0.40
C TYR A 35 -3.99 7.81 -1.89
N TRP A 36 -2.71 8.10 -2.15
CA TRP A 36 -2.18 8.27 -3.51
C TRP A 36 -1.25 7.15 -3.99
N SER A 37 -0.67 6.34 -3.10
CA SER A 37 0.36 5.35 -3.43
C SER A 37 0.00 3.88 -3.14
N THR A 38 -1.25 3.57 -2.81
CA THR A 38 -1.73 2.20 -2.54
C THR A 38 -2.80 1.75 -3.53
N PRO A 39 -2.46 0.80 -4.44
CA PRO A 39 -3.44 0.10 -5.26
C PRO A 39 -4.37 -0.77 -4.42
N PHE A 40 -5.62 -0.91 -4.86
CA PHE A 40 -6.63 -1.75 -4.21
C PHE A 40 -7.61 -2.35 -5.21
N SER A 41 -8.29 -3.43 -4.80
CA SER A 41 -9.42 -4.05 -5.51
C SER A 41 -10.79 -3.71 -4.92
N LYS A 42 -10.81 -3.28 -3.65
CA LYS A 42 -11.99 -2.91 -2.88
C LYS A 42 -11.71 -1.69 -2.02
N ILE A 43 -12.74 -0.92 -1.68
CA ILE A 43 -12.72 0.12 -0.65
C ILE A 43 -13.67 -0.32 0.46
N CYS A 44 -13.27 -0.16 1.72
CA CYS A 44 -14.18 -0.18 2.86
C CYS A 44 -14.43 1.24 3.33
N LEU A 45 -15.69 1.65 3.38
CA LEU A 45 -16.15 2.93 3.87
C LEU A 45 -16.79 2.72 5.25
N GLY A 46 -16.44 3.55 6.22
CA GLY A 46 -17.01 3.50 7.57
C GLY A 46 -17.51 4.86 8.04
N MET A 47 -18.59 4.89 8.82
CA MET A 47 -19.08 6.09 9.51
C MET A 47 -19.29 5.81 11.00
N LYS A 48 -18.92 6.78 11.83
CA LYS A 48 -19.16 6.81 13.28
C LYS A 48 -20.32 7.74 13.58
N ILE A 49 -21.42 7.16 14.05
CA ILE A 49 -22.62 7.88 14.50
C ILE A 49 -22.76 7.60 16.00
N ASN A 50 -22.55 8.63 16.81
CA ASN A 50 -22.42 8.51 18.26
C ASN A 50 -21.34 7.46 18.62
N THR A 51 -21.74 6.33 19.22
CA THR A 51 -20.86 5.19 19.57
C THR A 51 -20.84 4.08 18.51
N GLN A 52 -21.74 4.12 17.52
CA GLN A 52 -21.89 3.07 16.52
C GLN A 52 -20.97 3.28 15.31
N LEU A 53 -20.26 2.22 14.91
CA LEU A 53 -19.40 2.18 13.74
C LEU A 53 -20.00 1.22 12.69
N ASN A 54 -20.57 1.79 11.63
CA ASN A 54 -21.12 1.05 10.49
C ASN A 54 -20.11 1.03 9.34
N PHE A 55 -20.13 -0.01 8.51
CA PHE A 55 -19.23 -0.15 7.36
C PHE A 55 -19.93 -0.74 6.14
N ILE A 56 -19.46 -0.36 4.96
CA ILE A 56 -19.84 -0.93 3.66
C ILE A 56 -18.60 -1.14 2.78
N SER A 57 -18.67 -2.06 1.83
CA SER A 57 -17.60 -2.31 0.85
C SER A 57 -18.04 -1.98 -0.58
N ILE A 58 -17.12 -1.38 -1.34
CA ILE A 58 -17.22 -1.06 -2.76
C ILE A 58 -16.18 -1.87 -3.52
N ASP A 59 -16.62 -2.60 -4.54
CA ASP A 59 -15.74 -3.41 -5.39
C ASP A 59 -15.31 -2.58 -6.61
N ARG A 60 -14.30 -1.73 -6.40
CA ARG A 60 -13.72 -0.87 -7.46
C ARG A 60 -12.19 -0.96 -7.44
N PRO A 61 -11.58 -1.65 -8.42
CA PRO A 61 -10.13 -1.64 -8.58
C PRO A 61 -9.59 -0.26 -8.97
N SER A 62 -8.43 0.12 -8.43
CA SER A 62 -7.68 1.31 -8.80
C SER A 62 -6.21 1.23 -8.38
N ASN A 63 -5.36 2.05 -9.00
CA ASN A 63 -3.97 2.25 -8.60
C ASN A 63 -3.83 3.09 -7.32
N SER A 64 -4.83 3.92 -7.01
CA SER A 64 -4.98 4.65 -5.74
C SER A 64 -6.36 5.31 -5.64
N LEU A 65 -6.69 5.92 -4.50
CA LEU A 65 -7.94 6.67 -4.37
C LEU A 65 -7.81 8.06 -5.00
N HIS A 66 -6.63 8.66 -4.92
CA HIS A 66 -6.25 9.84 -5.72
C HIS A 66 -6.62 9.65 -7.21
N ALA A 67 -6.25 8.52 -7.82
CA ALA A 67 -6.58 8.19 -9.21
C ALA A 67 -8.09 8.01 -9.52
N LEU A 68 -8.96 7.96 -8.51
CA LEU A 68 -10.43 7.95 -8.67
C LEU A 68 -11.09 9.31 -8.38
N VAL A 69 -10.36 10.27 -7.80
CA VAL A 69 -10.95 11.48 -7.20
C VAL A 69 -10.29 12.78 -7.69
N ALA A 70 -8.96 12.80 -7.86
CA ALA A 70 -8.16 14.01 -8.02
C ALA A 70 -8.46 14.84 -9.29
N ASP A 71 -8.89 14.19 -10.38
CA ASP A 71 -9.24 14.84 -11.65
C ASP A 71 -10.64 15.46 -11.68
N GLY A 72 -11.40 15.37 -10.58
CA GLY A 72 -12.77 15.86 -10.47
C GLY A 72 -13.81 15.09 -11.31
N GLN A 73 -13.43 14.08 -12.09
CA GLN A 73 -14.34 13.41 -13.02
C GLN A 73 -15.29 12.46 -12.28
N TYR A 74 -16.59 12.56 -12.61
CA TYR A 74 -17.62 11.69 -12.09
C TYR A 74 -17.39 10.24 -12.54
N ARG A 75 -17.41 9.29 -11.58
CA ARG A 75 -17.27 7.85 -11.85
C ARG A 75 -18.37 7.08 -11.12
N ASN A 76 -19.37 6.59 -11.85
CA ASN A 76 -20.43 5.76 -11.30
C ASN A 76 -19.91 4.41 -10.75
N ILE A 77 -20.58 3.85 -9.73
CA ILE A 77 -20.23 2.55 -9.12
C ILE A 77 -21.38 1.53 -9.01
N MET A 78 -22.65 1.94 -9.14
CA MET A 78 -23.83 1.06 -9.03
C MET A 78 -23.91 0.30 -7.69
N LEU A 79 -23.53 0.94 -6.58
CA LEU A 79 -23.56 0.33 -5.25
C LEU A 79 -24.99 0.21 -4.72
N GLY A 80 -25.83 1.20 -5.05
CA GLY A 80 -27.26 1.22 -4.77
C GLY A 80 -27.64 1.79 -3.40
N ARG A 81 -28.80 2.44 -3.36
CA ARG A 81 -29.38 3.17 -2.21
C ARG A 81 -29.24 2.44 -0.87
N ASP A 82 -29.68 1.18 -0.81
CA ASP A 82 -29.73 0.43 0.45
C ASP A 82 -28.36 0.14 1.05
N LYS A 83 -27.32 0.00 0.22
CA LYS A 83 -25.95 -0.11 0.73
C LYS A 83 -25.51 1.22 1.32
N TRP A 84 -25.73 2.33 0.65
CA TRP A 84 -25.42 3.66 1.21
C TRP A 84 -26.17 3.94 2.51
N LYS A 85 -27.47 3.59 2.60
CA LYS A 85 -28.24 3.72 3.84
C LYS A 85 -27.70 2.85 4.98
N LYS A 86 -27.16 1.65 4.73
CA LYS A 86 -26.53 0.80 5.77
C LYS A 86 -25.31 1.44 6.45
N LEU A 87 -24.65 2.39 5.79
CA LEU A 87 -23.54 3.15 6.40
C LEU A 87 -24.03 4.11 7.50
N VAL A 88 -25.27 4.59 7.40
CA VAL A 88 -25.88 5.54 8.35
C VAL A 88 -26.83 4.82 9.33
N GLY A 89 -27.37 3.66 8.94
CA GLY A 89 -28.21 2.82 9.79
C GLY A 89 -29.68 3.26 9.81
N SER A 90 -30.36 3.08 10.95
CA SER A 90 -31.79 3.38 11.09
C SER A 90 -32.15 4.88 10.96
N GLN A 91 -31.17 5.78 11.14
CA GLN A 91 -31.37 7.21 10.94
C GLN A 91 -31.18 7.66 9.48
N ALA A 92 -30.79 6.75 8.57
CA ALA A 92 -30.55 7.07 7.17
C ALA A 92 -31.81 7.56 6.47
N SER A 93 -31.70 8.68 5.76
CA SER A 93 -32.73 9.22 4.86
C SER A 93 -32.11 9.60 3.52
N LEU A 94 -32.88 9.52 2.45
CA LEU A 94 -32.62 10.17 1.15
C LEU A 94 -33.99 10.51 0.55
N GLN A 95 -34.07 11.52 -0.33
CA GLN A 95 -35.26 11.70 -1.17
C GLN A 95 -35.45 10.50 -2.12
N HIS A 96 -36.65 10.35 -2.69
CA HIS A 96 -37.05 9.08 -3.33
C HIS A 96 -36.39 8.84 -4.70
N ASN A 97 -36.26 9.90 -5.50
CA ASN A 97 -35.69 9.89 -6.83
C ASN A 97 -34.21 10.29 -6.80
N CYS A 98 -33.57 10.31 -7.97
CA CYS A 98 -32.12 10.33 -8.19
C CYS A 98 -31.34 9.22 -7.41
N ASN A 99 -30.53 8.44 -8.13
CA ASN A 99 -29.67 7.43 -7.52
C ASN A 99 -28.22 7.53 -8.05
N LYS A 100 -27.77 8.78 -8.25
CA LYS A 100 -26.43 9.07 -8.79
C LYS A 100 -25.40 8.81 -7.68
N ASP A 101 -24.65 7.71 -7.82
CA ASP A 101 -23.63 7.30 -6.85
C ASP A 101 -22.22 7.20 -7.46
N GLY A 102 -21.20 7.10 -6.60
CA GLY A 102 -19.81 6.87 -6.99
C GLY A 102 -18.81 7.90 -6.49
N PHE A 103 -17.84 8.23 -7.34
CA PHE A 103 -16.78 9.21 -7.05
C PHE A 103 -17.05 10.53 -7.75
N ASN A 104 -16.66 11.65 -7.12
CA ASN A 104 -16.92 13.01 -7.59
C ASN A 104 -18.37 13.21 -8.05
N VAL A 105 -19.31 12.97 -7.12
CA VAL A 105 -20.74 13.07 -7.38
C VAL A 105 -21.19 14.50 -7.07
N PHE A 106 -21.90 15.13 -8.01
CA PHE A 106 -22.45 16.48 -7.90
C PHE A 106 -23.78 16.57 -8.64
N GLY A 107 -24.71 17.39 -8.14
CA GLY A 107 -25.87 17.88 -8.91
C GLY A 107 -25.42 18.74 -10.10
N THR A 108 -26.29 18.94 -11.08
CA THR A 108 -25.95 19.75 -12.27
C THR A 108 -25.88 21.24 -11.95
N ASN A 109 -26.72 21.72 -11.02
CA ASN A 109 -26.75 23.12 -10.62
C ASN A 109 -25.73 23.42 -9.51
N PHE A 110 -25.06 24.56 -9.62
CA PHE A 110 -23.88 24.89 -8.82
C PHE A 110 -24.24 25.17 -7.35
N GLY A 111 -23.45 24.63 -6.42
CA GLY A 111 -23.62 24.83 -4.97
C GLY A 111 -24.55 23.84 -4.27
N LEU A 112 -25.21 22.93 -5.00
CA LEU A 112 -26.11 21.90 -4.43
C LEU A 112 -25.34 20.65 -3.97
N SER A 113 -26.05 19.63 -3.46
CA SER A 113 -25.41 18.48 -2.81
C SER A 113 -24.37 17.78 -3.68
N ARG A 114 -23.23 17.48 -3.06
CA ARG A 114 -22.05 16.88 -3.70
C ARG A 114 -21.22 16.08 -2.70
N THR A 115 -20.55 15.04 -3.18
CA THR A 115 -19.73 14.10 -2.39
C THR A 115 -18.54 13.60 -3.23
N ARG A 116 -17.32 13.59 -2.69
CA ARG A 116 -16.17 12.95 -3.34
C ARG A 116 -16.31 11.43 -3.43
N ILE A 117 -16.97 10.80 -2.45
CA ILE A 117 -17.40 9.40 -2.50
C ILE A 117 -18.79 9.31 -1.85
N GLY A 118 -19.83 8.93 -2.57
CA GLY A 118 -21.20 8.98 -2.02
C GLY A 118 -22.32 8.66 -2.99
N ILE A 119 -23.54 9.01 -2.59
CA ILE A 119 -24.77 9.02 -3.38
C ILE A 119 -25.53 10.34 -3.17
N LEU A 120 -26.17 10.82 -4.23
CA LEU A 120 -27.15 11.90 -4.21
C LEU A 120 -28.57 11.35 -4.46
N GLY A 121 -29.55 11.95 -3.79
CA GLY A 121 -30.98 11.76 -4.01
C GLY A 121 -31.67 13.09 -4.30
N ASN A 122 -32.88 13.04 -4.86
CA ASN A 122 -33.72 14.19 -5.18
C ASN A 122 -35.21 13.83 -5.10
N ASN A 123 -36.11 14.81 -5.08
CA ASN A 123 -37.55 14.54 -5.20
C ASN A 123 -37.99 14.43 -6.67
N GLU A 124 -37.42 15.23 -7.57
CA GLU A 124 -37.67 15.16 -9.01
C GLU A 124 -36.93 13.96 -9.64
N ASP A 125 -37.43 13.49 -10.79
CA ASP A 125 -36.90 12.31 -11.51
C ASP A 125 -35.47 12.49 -12.09
N ASP A 126 -34.85 13.66 -11.91
CA ASP A 126 -33.49 13.95 -12.36
C ASP A 126 -32.52 14.29 -11.22
N CYS A 127 -31.23 14.39 -11.58
CA CYS A 127 -30.13 14.67 -10.66
C CYS A 127 -29.50 16.06 -10.91
N ARG A 128 -30.32 17.08 -11.22
CA ARG A 128 -29.88 18.47 -11.32
C ARG A 128 -29.81 19.13 -9.95
N ASP A 129 -30.88 18.99 -9.17
CA ASP A 129 -31.19 19.85 -8.01
C ASP A 129 -31.20 19.13 -6.66
N CYS A 130 -30.49 18.00 -6.56
CA CYS A 130 -30.40 17.13 -5.37
C CYS A 130 -30.30 17.87 -4.01
N ASP A 131 -31.34 17.78 -3.18
CA ASP A 131 -31.31 18.27 -1.79
C ASP A 131 -30.71 17.24 -0.80
N SER A 132 -30.54 15.98 -1.22
CA SER A 132 -30.14 14.90 -0.32
C SER A 132 -28.88 14.15 -0.75
N ARG A 133 -28.09 13.72 0.25
CA ARG A 133 -26.84 12.99 0.06
C ARG A 133 -26.46 12.08 1.24
N ILE A 134 -25.70 11.03 0.94
CA ILE A 134 -24.89 10.27 1.90
C ILE A 134 -23.48 10.15 1.34
N GLY A 135 -22.43 10.49 2.10
CA GLY A 135 -21.06 10.28 1.64
C GLY A 135 -19.95 10.99 2.41
N PHE A 136 -18.79 11.01 1.77
CA PHE A 136 -17.49 11.52 2.22
C PHE A 136 -17.00 12.62 1.27
N GLY A 137 -16.23 13.57 1.78
CA GLY A 137 -15.78 14.71 0.97
C GLY A 137 -16.96 15.53 0.47
N ALA A 138 -17.93 15.78 1.36
CA ALA A 138 -19.21 16.35 1.01
C ALA A 138 -19.23 17.88 1.14
N GLY A 139 -20.30 18.48 0.61
CA GLY A 139 -20.57 19.92 0.66
C GLY A 139 -21.79 20.28 -0.16
N GLY A 140 -22.01 21.58 -0.32
CA GLY A 140 -23.21 22.14 -0.97
C GLY A 140 -24.47 22.08 -0.10
N ALA A 141 -25.57 22.62 -0.62
CA ALA A 141 -26.86 22.67 0.05
C ALA A 141 -27.34 21.28 0.55
N HIS A 142 -28.00 21.16 1.71
CA HIS A 142 -28.50 22.27 2.54
C HIS A 142 -27.55 22.72 3.65
N ASP A 143 -26.70 21.84 4.17
CA ASP A 143 -25.56 22.24 5.00
C ASP A 143 -24.21 22.05 4.27
N ASN A 144 -23.63 23.13 3.74
CA ASN A 144 -22.31 23.10 3.11
C ASN A 144 -21.17 22.76 4.10
N SER A 145 -21.40 22.82 5.42
CA SER A 145 -20.43 22.40 6.44
C SER A 145 -20.48 20.91 6.77
N ASN A 146 -21.48 20.16 6.26
CA ASN A 146 -21.55 18.71 6.43
C ASN A 146 -20.65 18.00 5.38
N THR A 147 -19.40 17.70 5.78
CA THR A 147 -18.35 17.06 4.97
C THR A 147 -18.38 15.53 4.98
N CYS A 148 -19.02 14.91 5.97
CA CYS A 148 -19.16 13.46 6.06
C CYS A 148 -20.41 13.07 6.87
N GLY A 149 -21.32 12.32 6.25
CA GLY A 149 -22.54 11.86 6.90
C GLY A 149 -23.73 11.81 5.95
N ASN A 150 -24.90 12.27 6.44
CA ASN A 150 -26.17 12.26 5.72
C ASN A 150 -26.88 13.60 5.86
N GLU A 151 -27.22 14.20 4.74
CA GLU A 151 -27.91 15.48 4.61
C GLU A 151 -29.18 15.28 3.78
N VAL A 152 -30.34 15.74 4.25
CA VAL A 152 -31.64 15.65 3.57
C VAL A 152 -32.52 16.83 3.96
N ARG A 153 -33.14 17.48 2.97
CA ARG A 153 -34.13 18.54 3.13
C ARG A 153 -35.34 18.29 2.21
N TYR A 154 -36.47 18.91 2.54
CA TYR A 154 -37.74 18.83 1.79
C TYR A 154 -38.31 17.40 1.71
N GLY A 155 -38.14 16.64 2.79
CA GLY A 155 -38.62 15.27 2.92
C GLY A 155 -37.65 14.24 2.38
N GLY A 156 -38.05 12.98 2.54
CA GLY A 156 -37.29 11.80 2.14
C GLY A 156 -37.84 10.56 2.84
N ASP A 157 -37.31 9.39 2.50
CA ASP A 157 -37.85 8.11 2.97
C ASP A 157 -37.71 7.85 4.49
N ASN A 158 -37.09 8.78 5.22
CA ASN A 158 -37.06 8.85 6.68
C ASN A 158 -37.13 10.33 7.16
N GLY A 159 -37.69 11.23 6.35
CA GLY A 159 -37.76 12.69 6.60
C GLY A 159 -36.41 13.42 6.56
N ASP A 160 -36.40 14.71 6.87
CA ASP A 160 -35.20 15.56 6.89
C ASP A 160 -34.11 15.03 7.86
N LYS A 161 -32.83 15.26 7.53
CA LYS A 161 -31.66 14.82 8.31
C LYS A 161 -30.50 15.79 8.14
N HIS A 162 -29.86 16.13 9.25
CA HIS A 162 -28.62 16.94 9.29
C HIS A 162 -27.58 16.20 10.14
N LEU A 163 -27.12 15.05 9.66
CA LEU A 163 -26.24 14.13 10.38
C LEU A 163 -24.79 14.32 9.94
N LYS A 164 -23.96 14.86 10.83
CA LYS A 164 -22.50 14.94 10.72
C LYS A 164 -21.86 13.77 11.46
N THR A 165 -20.84 13.18 10.86
CA THR A 165 -20.24 11.90 11.31
C THR A 165 -18.72 11.94 11.12
N MET A 166 -17.97 11.14 11.88
CA MET A 166 -16.58 10.86 11.49
C MET A 166 -16.56 9.74 10.44
N GLY A 167 -15.87 9.97 9.34
CA GLY A 167 -15.75 9.03 8.22
C GLY A 167 -14.36 8.41 8.14
N TYR A 168 -14.32 7.11 7.84
CA TYR A 168 -13.08 6.37 7.57
C TYR A 168 -13.12 5.79 6.17
N ILE A 169 -12.05 6.02 5.40
CA ILE A 169 -11.86 5.40 4.09
C ILE A 169 -10.66 4.46 4.21
N LEU A 170 -10.92 3.17 4.01
CA LEU A 170 -9.98 2.09 4.24
C LEU A 170 -9.82 1.27 2.96
N PHE A 171 -8.61 0.78 2.72
CA PHE A 171 -8.36 -0.24 1.70
C PHE A 171 -7.96 -1.54 2.42
N PRO A 172 -8.45 -2.71 2.00
CA PRO A 172 -7.99 -3.99 2.52
C PRO A 172 -6.60 -4.28 1.95
N GLY A 173 -5.59 -3.62 2.52
CA GLY A 173 -4.19 -3.84 2.18
C GLY A 173 -3.76 -5.25 2.52
N PHE A 174 -2.83 -5.81 1.73
CA PHE A 174 -2.21 -7.09 2.00
C PHE A 174 -1.33 -6.99 3.25
N LEU A 175 -1.91 -7.29 4.41
CA LEU A 175 -1.13 -7.61 5.60
C LEU A 175 -0.37 -8.91 5.34
N GLY A 176 0.94 -8.79 5.14
CA GLY A 176 1.88 -9.89 5.33
C GLY A 176 1.66 -10.47 6.72
N ASN A 177 1.01 -11.62 6.76
CA ASN A 177 0.53 -12.23 7.99
C ASN A 177 1.70 -12.97 8.66
N GLU A 178 1.79 -13.03 9.98
CA GLU A 178 0.84 -12.59 11.02
C GLU A 178 1.55 -11.51 11.85
N HIS A 179 0.91 -10.43 12.36
CA HIS A 179 0.15 -10.36 13.63
C HIS A 179 -1.19 -9.66 13.52
N ARG A 180 -1.27 -8.57 12.74
CA ARG A 180 -2.42 -7.65 12.84
C ARG A 180 -3.76 -8.26 12.39
N LYS A 181 -3.76 -9.50 11.94
CA LYS A 181 -4.85 -10.45 12.23
C LYS A 181 -5.57 -10.22 13.59
N ASN A 182 -4.95 -9.71 14.66
CA ASN A 182 -5.72 -9.23 15.84
C ASN A 182 -6.60 -8.00 15.55
N TYR A 183 -6.05 -6.79 15.64
CA TYR A 183 -6.83 -5.54 15.53
C TYR A 183 -7.48 -5.37 14.15
N VAL A 184 -6.82 -5.84 13.10
CA VAL A 184 -7.28 -5.75 11.70
C VAL A 184 -8.17 -6.92 11.30
N SER A 185 -8.25 -8.02 12.07
CA SER A 185 -9.47 -8.85 12.00
C SER A 185 -10.65 -8.00 12.45
N ALA A 186 -10.64 -7.40 13.64
CA ALA A 186 -11.78 -6.61 14.10
C ALA A 186 -12.24 -5.49 13.13
N LEU A 187 -11.36 -4.96 12.27
CA LEU A 187 -11.71 -4.15 11.09
C LEU A 187 -12.26 -4.99 9.92
N LEU A 188 -11.49 -5.96 9.42
CA LEU A 188 -11.87 -6.76 8.24
C LEU A 188 -13.20 -7.50 8.46
N ASN A 189 -13.53 -7.91 9.69
CA ASN A 189 -14.78 -8.57 10.08
C ASN A 189 -15.99 -7.61 10.19
N LYS A 190 -15.78 -6.31 10.00
CA LYS A 190 -16.83 -5.30 9.87
C LYS A 190 -16.95 -4.80 8.42
N CYS A 191 -15.82 -4.69 7.71
CA CYS A 191 -15.77 -4.37 6.27
C CYS A 191 -16.27 -5.51 5.36
N HIS A 192 -15.92 -6.74 5.73
CA HIS A 192 -16.47 -8.02 5.31
C HIS A 192 -17.19 -8.58 6.56
N GLY A 193 -18.21 -9.42 6.46
CA GLY A 193 -18.67 -10.14 7.65
C GLY A 193 -17.68 -11.24 8.09
N VAL A 194 -17.37 -11.36 9.39
CA VAL A 194 -16.74 -12.53 10.11
C VAL A 194 -15.18 -12.53 10.33
N LYS A 195 -14.72 -13.17 11.46
CA LYS A 195 -13.37 -13.28 12.17
C LYS A 195 -12.29 -14.19 11.51
N PRO A 196 -10.95 -14.31 11.89
CA PRO A 196 -10.21 -14.23 13.22
C PRO A 196 -8.67 -13.78 13.26
N SER A 197 -7.81 -14.11 14.30
CA SER A 197 -6.52 -13.39 14.74
C SER A 197 -5.13 -14.13 15.05
N PRO A 198 -4.10 -13.60 15.85
CA PRO A 198 -2.73 -12.94 15.64
C PRO A 198 -1.45 -13.79 15.19
N THR A 199 -0.07 -13.59 15.35
CA THR A 199 1.09 -12.65 15.85
C THR A 199 2.36 -12.73 14.85
N THR A 200 3.54 -12.06 14.59
CA THR A 200 4.60 -10.95 14.80
C THR A 200 5.31 -10.57 16.12
N PRO A 201 6.67 -10.23 16.15
CA PRO A 201 7.35 -8.96 15.70
C PRO A 201 8.78 -9.05 14.98
N SER A 202 9.81 -8.16 15.21
CA SER A 202 11.06 -7.87 14.38
C SER A 202 12.45 -8.30 14.97
N VAL A 203 13.67 -8.18 14.33
CA VAL A 203 14.73 -7.10 14.23
C VAL A 203 15.87 -7.37 13.12
N ARG A 204 16.92 -6.54 12.80
CA ARG A 204 17.35 -6.24 11.36
C ARG A 204 18.88 -5.79 10.78
N PHE A 205 19.69 -6.19 9.64
CA PHE A 205 20.87 -5.60 8.61
C PHE A 205 21.04 -5.73 6.84
N TRP A 206 21.77 -4.97 5.76
CA TRP A 206 21.55 -4.05 4.27
C TRP A 206 22.15 -4.60 2.91
N VAL A 207 22.75 -5.78 2.82
CA VAL A 207 23.13 -6.50 1.55
C VAL A 207 22.05 -6.62 0.42
N LEU A 208 22.28 -6.09 -0.79
CA LEU A 208 21.34 -6.20 -1.92
C LEU A 208 21.36 -7.56 -2.65
N LEU A 209 20.26 -8.32 -2.79
CA LEU A 209 20.33 -9.75 -3.19
C LEU A 209 19.50 -10.19 -4.42
N TYR A 210 20.13 -10.97 -5.33
CA TYR A 210 19.56 -11.47 -6.60
C TYR A 210 19.37 -13.00 -6.63
N PHE A 211 18.40 -13.50 -7.41
CA PHE A 211 18.13 -14.95 -7.61
C PHE A 211 18.17 -15.37 -9.10
N GLY A 212 19.05 -16.33 -9.41
CA GLY A 212 18.86 -17.30 -10.50
C GLY A 212 18.22 -18.59 -9.95
N ALA A 213 17.47 -19.35 -10.77
CA ALA A 213 16.61 -20.42 -10.28
C ALA A 213 17.16 -21.85 -10.51
N VAL A 214 16.81 -22.76 -9.58
CA VAL A 214 16.95 -24.25 -9.66
C VAL A 214 18.41 -24.75 -9.41
N THR A 215 18.72 -25.76 -8.58
CA THR A 215 17.94 -26.88 -7.98
C THR A 215 18.38 -27.24 -6.56
N ALA A 216 17.42 -27.62 -5.69
CA ALA A 216 17.49 -28.56 -4.53
C ALA A 216 16.49 -28.09 -3.44
N LEU A 217 15.27 -28.61 -3.26
CA LEU A 217 14.62 -29.84 -3.75
C LEU A 217 15.09 -31.15 -3.09
N ASN A 218 14.83 -31.28 -1.78
CA ASN A 218 14.77 -32.59 -1.12
C ASN A 218 13.83 -32.62 0.12
N THR A 219 12.55 -32.28 -0.08
CA THR A 219 11.43 -32.66 0.82
C THR A 219 10.09 -32.44 0.10
N LEU A 220 9.72 -33.35 -0.80
CA LEU A 220 8.49 -33.23 -1.62
C LEU A 220 7.69 -34.53 -1.70
N GLU A 221 7.69 -35.32 -0.63
CA GLU A 221 7.00 -36.62 -0.56
C GLU A 221 5.71 -36.59 0.27
N ASN A 222 5.42 -35.49 0.97
CA ASN A 222 4.13 -35.23 1.64
C ASN A 222 3.48 -33.90 1.20
N PHE A 223 3.74 -33.46 -0.04
CA PHE A 223 3.16 -32.22 -0.61
C PHE A 223 2.61 -32.40 -2.04
N ASN A 224 1.94 -33.53 -2.28
CA ASN A 224 1.47 -33.90 -3.61
C ASN A 224 0.41 -32.91 -4.16
N LYS A 225 0.84 -32.08 -5.13
CA LYS A 225 0.04 -31.14 -5.96
C LYS A 225 -0.50 -29.88 -5.26
N GLU A 226 0.39 -29.24 -4.51
CA GLU A 226 0.57 -27.78 -4.39
C GLU A 226 -0.64 -26.82 -4.44
N ARG A 227 -0.91 -26.19 -3.28
CA ARG A 227 -1.79 -25.02 -3.10
C ARG A 227 -1.71 -23.99 -4.25
N ALA A 228 -2.88 -23.62 -4.79
CA ALA A 228 -3.07 -22.36 -5.50
C ALA A 228 -3.84 -21.39 -4.59
N VAL A 229 -3.12 -20.44 -3.98
CA VAL A 229 -3.73 -19.32 -3.21
C VAL A 229 -3.71 -18.09 -4.12
N THR A 230 -4.87 -17.50 -4.39
CA THR A 230 -5.07 -16.63 -5.56
C THR A 230 -5.19 -15.14 -5.20
N SER A 231 -4.06 -14.44 -5.26
CA SER A 231 -4.01 -12.96 -5.25
C SER A 231 -2.79 -12.47 -6.02
N GLY A 232 -2.95 -12.15 -7.31
CA GLY A 232 -1.85 -11.90 -8.26
C GLY A 232 -1.04 -13.16 -8.63
N ALA A 233 -0.84 -14.06 -7.67
CA ALA A 233 -0.18 -15.35 -7.80
C ALA A 233 -0.76 -16.26 -8.91
N SER A 234 -1.99 -16.05 -9.39
CA SER A 234 -2.48 -16.79 -10.57
C SER A 234 -1.83 -16.35 -11.88
N LEU A 235 -1.52 -15.07 -12.06
CA LEU A 235 -0.79 -14.59 -13.24
C LEU A 235 0.70 -14.97 -13.16
N ILE A 236 1.29 -14.90 -11.96
CA ILE A 236 2.66 -15.37 -11.72
C ILE A 236 2.75 -16.90 -11.88
N LYS A 237 1.75 -17.68 -11.41
CA LYS A 237 1.65 -19.12 -11.71
C LYS A 237 1.42 -19.37 -13.20
N PHE A 238 0.65 -18.56 -13.92
CA PHE A 238 0.54 -18.71 -15.39
C PHE A 238 1.91 -18.56 -16.07
N ALA A 239 2.69 -17.54 -15.72
CA ALA A 239 4.06 -17.36 -16.23
C ALA A 239 4.99 -18.54 -15.87
N PHE A 240 4.94 -19.03 -14.63
CA PHE A 240 5.77 -20.17 -14.18
C PHE A 240 5.32 -21.53 -14.74
N LEU A 241 4.03 -21.72 -15.04
CA LEU A 241 3.49 -22.97 -15.56
C LEU A 241 3.73 -23.07 -17.07
N TYR A 242 3.60 -21.97 -17.81
CA TYR A 242 3.77 -21.95 -19.27
C TYR A 242 5.22 -22.28 -19.71
N MET A 243 6.22 -21.90 -18.92
CA MET A 243 7.63 -22.26 -19.19
C MET A 243 7.97 -23.73 -18.86
N LYS A 244 7.05 -24.50 -18.25
CA LYS A 244 7.35 -25.83 -17.70
C LYS A 244 7.05 -26.99 -18.66
N THR A 245 6.41 -26.78 -19.82
CA THR A 245 5.94 -27.88 -20.68
C THR A 245 6.15 -27.67 -22.19
N LYS A 246 7.10 -28.47 -22.72
CA LYS A 246 7.35 -28.83 -24.14
C LYS A 246 7.97 -27.78 -25.07
N ARG A 247 8.79 -28.30 -26.00
CA ARG A 247 9.45 -27.58 -27.10
C ARG A 247 8.42 -27.24 -28.19
N VAL A 248 8.17 -25.95 -28.44
CA VAL A 248 7.77 -25.41 -29.75
C VAL A 248 8.50 -24.07 -29.94
N SER A 249 8.82 -23.72 -31.18
CA SER A 249 9.59 -22.52 -31.55
C SER A 249 8.77 -21.22 -31.45
N SER A 250 9.51 -20.11 -31.23
CA SER A 250 9.16 -18.71 -31.57
C SER A 250 7.85 -18.12 -31.00
N ILE A 251 7.99 -17.23 -30.00
CA ILE A 251 7.07 -16.11 -29.73
C ILE A 251 7.93 -14.82 -29.67
N PRO A 252 7.48 -13.65 -30.20
CA PRO A 252 8.36 -12.50 -30.42
C PRO A 252 8.82 -11.76 -29.13
N ARG A 253 9.97 -11.07 -29.24
CA ARG A 253 10.68 -10.32 -28.17
C ARG A 253 9.91 -9.15 -27.50
N ALA A 254 8.66 -8.88 -27.85
CA ALA A 254 8.00 -7.59 -27.59
C ALA A 254 7.48 -7.36 -26.15
N ASN A 255 7.05 -8.41 -25.42
CA ASN A 255 6.11 -8.22 -24.30
C ASN A 255 6.71 -8.23 -22.87
N TYR A 256 8.03 -8.37 -22.70
CA TYR A 256 8.63 -8.33 -21.35
C TYR A 256 8.56 -6.93 -20.70
N GLY A 257 8.85 -5.86 -21.47
CA GLY A 257 8.88 -4.48 -20.97
C GLY A 257 7.53 -3.83 -20.63
N GLN A 258 6.45 -4.61 -20.62
CA GLN A 258 5.11 -4.15 -20.24
C GLN A 258 4.67 -4.65 -18.86
N PHE A 259 5.32 -5.69 -18.32
CA PHE A 259 4.89 -6.35 -17.06
C PHE A 259 5.47 -5.70 -15.79
N PHE A 260 6.64 -5.05 -15.88
CA PHE A 260 7.30 -4.38 -14.74
C PHE A 260 6.83 -2.92 -14.50
N ARG A 261 5.87 -2.42 -15.28
CA ARG A 261 5.47 -0.98 -15.31
C ARG A 261 4.75 -0.43 -14.07
N PHE A 262 4.55 -1.22 -13.01
CA PHE A 262 3.73 -0.85 -11.84
C PHE A 262 4.42 -1.09 -10.49
N ILE A 263 5.76 -1.11 -10.46
CA ILE A 263 6.53 -1.34 -9.24
C ILE A 263 7.47 -0.16 -8.96
N GLU A 264 7.23 0.51 -7.83
CA GLU A 264 7.92 1.74 -7.41
C GLU A 264 9.17 1.44 -6.56
N ASN A 265 10.09 2.39 -6.49
CA ASN A 265 11.25 2.31 -5.59
C ASN A 265 10.90 2.92 -4.23
N LYS A 266 10.46 2.10 -3.27
CA LYS A 266 9.99 2.52 -1.94
C LYS A 266 10.13 1.40 -0.92
N ALA A 267 9.68 1.64 0.32
CA ALA A 267 9.63 0.59 1.34
C ALA A 267 8.47 -0.41 1.15
N TYR A 268 8.78 -1.70 1.28
CA TYR A 268 7.86 -2.83 1.17
C TYR A 268 7.97 -3.75 2.37
N PHE A 269 6.85 -4.18 2.98
CA PHE A 269 6.90 -5.17 4.05
C PHE A 269 7.39 -6.53 3.53
N LEU A 270 8.61 -6.93 3.90
CA LEU A 270 9.16 -8.26 3.66
C LEU A 270 8.99 -9.16 4.88
N LYS A 271 8.92 -10.47 4.65
CA LYS A 271 9.09 -11.48 5.70
C LYS A 271 10.48 -12.10 5.57
N VAL A 272 11.21 -12.12 6.67
CA VAL A 272 12.65 -12.37 6.70
C VAL A 272 12.96 -13.15 7.97
N GLY A 273 13.39 -14.40 7.84
CA GLY A 273 13.28 -15.36 8.93
C GLY A 273 11.85 -15.39 9.50
N ASN A 274 11.75 -15.19 10.82
CA ASN A 274 10.46 -15.07 11.52
C ASN A 274 9.93 -13.63 11.65
N GLN A 275 10.59 -12.65 11.05
CA GLN A 275 10.40 -11.21 11.33
C GLN A 275 9.80 -10.47 10.11
N SER A 276 9.06 -9.37 10.36
CA SER A 276 8.36 -8.59 9.33
C SER A 276 8.70 -7.10 9.39
N ILE A 277 9.04 -6.50 8.24
CA ILE A 277 9.88 -5.29 8.16
C ILE A 277 9.72 -4.50 6.84
N LEU A 278 9.72 -3.16 6.90
CA LEU A 278 9.58 -2.26 5.75
C LEU A 278 10.91 -2.02 5.02
N ALA A 279 11.10 -2.62 3.83
CA ALA A 279 12.30 -2.63 3.01
C ALA A 279 12.31 -1.71 1.82
N HIS A 280 13.21 -0.72 1.80
CA HIS A 280 13.47 -0.01 0.56
C HIS A 280 13.94 -0.98 -0.52
N CYS A 281 13.11 -1.19 -1.53
CA CYS A 281 13.40 -2.05 -2.65
C CYS A 281 13.41 -1.21 -3.92
N VAL A 282 14.43 -1.40 -4.76
CA VAL A 282 14.49 -0.85 -6.11
C VAL A 282 13.96 -1.90 -7.10
N LEU A 283 12.76 -1.63 -7.61
CA LEU A 283 11.98 -2.62 -8.34
C LEU A 283 11.80 -2.24 -9.83
N ASN A 284 12.27 -1.05 -10.23
CA ASN A 284 12.43 -0.66 -11.62
C ASN A 284 13.77 -1.15 -12.23
N GLU A 285 13.93 -0.96 -13.54
CA GLU A 285 15.10 -1.48 -14.29
C GLU A 285 16.30 -0.52 -14.36
N THR A 286 16.14 0.76 -13.98
CA THR A 286 17.10 1.82 -14.29
C THR A 286 17.80 2.45 -13.09
N SER A 287 17.23 2.43 -11.88
CA SER A 287 17.74 3.24 -10.77
C SER A 287 19.01 2.72 -10.06
N LEU A 288 19.56 1.58 -10.46
CA LEU A 288 20.86 1.05 -9.98
C LEU A 288 21.93 0.91 -11.09
N GLY A 289 21.72 1.55 -12.25
CA GLY A 289 22.73 1.62 -13.32
C GLY A 289 23.33 0.26 -13.68
N PRO A 290 24.65 0.03 -13.51
CA PRO A 290 25.32 -1.23 -13.84
C PRO A 290 24.77 -2.49 -13.15
N CYS A 291 24.05 -2.38 -12.04
CA CYS A 291 23.37 -3.53 -11.41
C CYS A 291 22.14 -4.00 -12.19
N GLY A 292 21.55 -3.15 -13.05
CA GLY A 292 20.35 -3.43 -13.84
C GLY A 292 19.08 -3.64 -13.00
N GLY A 293 17.98 -4.02 -13.65
CA GLY A 293 16.75 -4.46 -12.98
C GLY A 293 16.88 -5.85 -12.36
N GLY A 294 16.14 -6.11 -11.27
CA GLY A 294 16.23 -7.41 -10.60
C GLY A 294 15.39 -7.66 -9.34
N GLY A 295 14.57 -6.70 -8.88
CA GLY A 295 13.85 -6.87 -7.61
C GLY A 295 14.74 -6.58 -6.39
N TRP A 296 15.48 -5.47 -6.45
CA TRP A 296 16.61 -5.16 -5.58
C TRP A 296 16.19 -4.67 -4.20
N THR A 297 15.91 -5.61 -3.31
CA THR A 297 15.79 -5.39 -1.86
C THR A 297 17.14 -4.94 -1.29
N LEU A 298 17.26 -3.67 -0.89
CA LEU A 298 18.27 -3.24 0.09
C LEU A 298 17.89 -3.95 1.44
N VAL A 299 18.86 -4.21 2.33
CA VAL A 299 19.01 -5.02 3.61
C VAL A 299 19.17 -4.46 5.25
N MET A 300 19.85 -3.46 6.19
CA MET A 300 21.09 -2.28 6.48
C MET A 300 21.87 -1.05 5.65
N LYS A 301 22.04 0.23 6.10
CA LYS A 301 23.00 1.28 5.49
C LYS A 301 24.14 1.80 6.42
N ILE A 302 25.20 2.40 5.86
CA ILE A 302 26.43 2.93 6.52
C ILE A 302 26.74 4.39 6.09
N ASN A 303 27.34 5.21 6.97
CA ASN A 303 27.74 6.60 6.76
C ASN A 303 29.19 6.84 7.26
N GLY A 304 30.10 7.21 6.37
CA GLY A 304 31.53 7.36 6.68
C GLY A 304 31.90 8.47 7.67
N ALA A 305 30.96 9.35 8.05
CA ALA A 305 31.16 10.32 9.12
C ALA A 305 30.86 9.76 10.53
N GLN A 306 30.29 8.55 10.63
CA GLN A 306 29.90 7.91 11.89
C GLN A 306 30.83 6.74 12.24
N GLN A 307 30.99 6.47 13.53
CA GLN A 307 31.92 5.44 14.04
C GLN A 307 31.21 4.10 14.37
N ILE A 308 29.98 3.92 13.92
CA ILE A 308 29.11 2.79 14.31
C ILE A 308 29.51 1.53 13.53
N PHE A 309 29.75 1.64 12.22
CA PHE A 309 30.21 0.54 11.36
C PHE A 309 31.71 0.57 11.05
N GLN A 310 32.52 1.11 11.95
CA GLN A 310 33.98 0.96 11.91
C GLN A 310 34.40 -0.52 11.83
N TYR A 311 35.60 -0.81 11.31
CA TYR A 311 36.05 -2.19 11.04
C TYR A 311 35.93 -3.15 12.23
N GLY A 312 36.37 -2.72 13.42
CA GLY A 312 36.30 -3.52 14.65
C GLY A 312 34.94 -3.55 15.35
N SER A 313 33.87 -3.02 14.73
CA SER A 313 32.56 -2.95 15.37
C SER A 313 31.96 -4.35 15.54
N PRO A 314 31.50 -4.75 16.75
CA PRO A 314 30.86 -6.06 16.99
C PRO A 314 29.59 -6.22 16.16
N LEU A 315 29.04 -5.11 15.68
CA LEU A 315 27.97 -5.08 14.72
C LEU A 315 28.30 -5.95 13.49
N TRP A 316 29.52 -6.01 12.94
CA TRP A 316 29.77 -6.85 11.75
C TRP A 316 29.51 -8.36 11.97
N SER A 317 29.69 -8.87 13.19
CA SER A 317 29.64 -10.29 13.54
C SER A 317 28.41 -10.73 14.35
N ASP A 318 27.53 -9.82 14.78
CA ASP A 318 26.29 -10.15 15.51
C ASP A 318 25.04 -10.33 14.62
N LYS A 319 23.91 -10.72 15.22
CA LYS A 319 22.56 -10.73 14.59
C LYS A 319 21.60 -9.75 15.27
N THR A 320 22.13 -8.65 15.82
CA THR A 320 21.38 -7.56 16.46
C THR A 320 20.78 -6.64 15.38
N ALA A 321 20.22 -5.49 15.74
CA ALA A 321 19.74 -4.46 14.83
C ALA A 321 20.26 -3.07 15.19
N PHE A 322 20.26 -2.15 14.24
CA PHE A 322 20.58 -0.75 14.47
C PHE A 322 19.66 0.18 13.64
N ASN A 323 19.31 1.37 14.17
CA ASN A 323 18.37 2.36 13.63
C ASN A 323 17.38 1.85 12.56
N ILE A 324 16.39 1.07 12.95
CA ILE A 324 15.54 0.33 11.99
C ILE A 324 14.69 1.19 11.04
N VAL A 325 14.41 2.44 11.42
CA VAL A 325 13.49 3.36 10.74
C VAL A 325 14.19 4.15 9.64
N GLY A 326 15.48 4.46 9.81
CA GLY A 326 16.35 4.99 8.76
C GLY A 326 16.49 4.07 7.53
N GLY A 327 15.79 2.94 7.54
CA GLY A 327 15.72 2.03 6.44
C GLY A 327 14.48 2.01 5.58
N GLU A 328 13.44 2.73 5.98
CA GLU A 328 12.20 2.81 5.21
C GLU A 328 12.36 3.83 4.05
N THR A 329 13.49 4.54 4.06
CA THR A 329 14.03 5.43 3.02
C THR A 329 15.10 4.74 2.16
N GLY A 330 15.30 5.26 0.95
CA GLY A 330 16.35 4.82 0.03
C GLY A 330 17.73 5.38 0.39
N PHE A 331 18.40 6.00 -0.56
CA PHE A 331 19.80 6.45 -0.45
C PHE A 331 19.95 7.81 0.28
N ASP A 332 19.34 7.92 1.46
CA ASP A 332 19.64 8.98 2.43
C ASP A 332 20.82 8.59 3.34
N GLU A 333 21.19 9.52 4.23
CA GLU A 333 22.36 9.42 5.12
C GLU A 333 22.07 8.75 6.47
N GLN A 334 20.87 8.20 6.66
CA GLN A 334 20.53 7.48 7.90
C GLN A 334 21.19 6.10 7.90
N GLU A 335 22.27 5.97 8.68
CA GLU A 335 22.79 4.67 9.08
C GLU A 335 21.67 3.82 9.66
N THR A 336 21.61 2.55 9.29
CA THR A 336 20.47 1.70 9.61
C THR A 336 20.84 0.24 9.46
N LYS A 337 20.03 -0.67 10.00
CA LYS A 337 20.18 -2.13 9.95
C LYS A 337 18.75 -2.71 9.83
N LEU A 338 18.52 -3.62 8.83
CA LEU A 338 17.22 -4.15 8.27
C LEU A 338 17.18 -5.81 8.07
N PRO A 339 16.27 -6.82 8.29
CA PRO A 339 16.67 -8.24 8.74
C PRO A 339 17.38 -9.27 7.87
N THR A 340 17.78 -8.86 6.70
CA THR A 340 18.02 -9.70 5.55
C THR A 340 19.52 -10.11 5.43
N TYR A 341 20.45 -9.47 6.16
CA TYR A 341 21.93 -9.72 6.11
C TYR A 341 22.35 -11.02 6.74
N TRP A 342 21.50 -11.62 7.59
CA TRP A 342 21.74 -12.94 8.18
C TRP A 342 20.63 -13.96 7.90
N GLU A 343 19.62 -13.59 7.09
CA GLU A 343 18.42 -14.40 6.79
C GLU A 343 18.12 -14.52 5.29
N THR A 344 18.74 -13.74 4.40
CA THR A 344 18.44 -13.77 2.96
C THR A 344 19.64 -14.28 2.16
N PRO A 345 19.46 -15.36 1.37
CA PRO A 345 20.47 -15.86 0.44
C PRO A 345 20.56 -15.04 -0.86
N PHE A 346 21.68 -15.19 -1.57
CA PHE A 346 21.93 -14.43 -2.81
C PHE A 346 22.79 -15.15 -3.85
N SER A 347 22.75 -14.59 -5.07
CA SER A 347 23.66 -14.87 -6.18
C SER A 347 24.35 -13.63 -6.79
N LYS A 348 23.98 -12.42 -6.33
CA LYS A 348 24.68 -11.14 -6.62
C LYS A 348 24.49 -10.17 -5.46
N ILE A 349 25.44 -9.24 -5.33
CA ILE A 349 25.34 -8.01 -4.53
C ILE A 349 25.26 -6.79 -5.45
N CYS A 350 24.53 -5.74 -5.07
CA CYS A 350 24.72 -4.40 -5.63
C CYS A 350 25.23 -3.47 -4.52
N LEU A 351 26.41 -2.87 -4.72
CA LEU A 351 27.04 -1.95 -3.77
C LEU A 351 26.87 -0.52 -4.30
N GLY A 352 26.51 0.42 -3.43
CA GLY A 352 26.29 1.83 -3.78
C GLY A 352 27.10 2.79 -2.93
N MET A 353 27.69 3.81 -3.55
CA MET A 353 28.37 4.92 -2.86
C MET A 353 27.76 6.26 -3.28
N LYS A 354 27.42 7.10 -2.30
CA LYS A 354 26.93 8.46 -2.49
C LYS A 354 28.03 9.44 -2.05
N ILE A 355 28.35 10.41 -2.89
CA ILE A 355 29.35 11.45 -2.58
C ILE A 355 28.64 12.62 -1.87
N PRO A 356 29.18 13.19 -0.77
CA PRO A 356 28.58 14.35 -0.12
C PRO A 356 28.42 15.53 -1.09
N GLY A 357 27.22 16.10 -1.16
CA GLY A 357 26.86 17.15 -2.13
C GLY A 357 26.32 16.63 -3.47
N GLU A 358 26.53 15.36 -3.81
CA GLU A 358 25.90 14.73 -4.97
C GLU A 358 24.49 14.20 -4.65
N GLN A 359 23.58 14.34 -5.62
CA GLN A 359 22.29 13.63 -5.62
C GLN A 359 22.40 12.23 -6.24
N THR A 360 23.49 11.97 -6.97
CA THR A 360 23.82 10.71 -7.62
C THR A 360 24.39 9.68 -6.65
N VAL A 361 24.10 8.41 -6.92
CA VAL A 361 24.64 7.26 -6.19
C VAL A 361 25.25 6.31 -7.21
N HIS A 362 26.52 5.99 -7.01
CA HIS A 362 27.35 5.22 -7.94
C HIS A 362 27.28 3.75 -7.55
N PHE A 363 26.76 2.90 -8.44
CA PHE A 363 26.46 1.50 -8.16
C PHE A 363 27.34 0.52 -8.94
N ILE A 364 27.80 -0.53 -8.26
CA ILE A 364 28.57 -1.63 -8.86
C ILE A 364 27.99 -3.01 -8.46
N PRO A 365 27.80 -3.93 -9.41
CA PRO A 365 27.41 -5.31 -9.12
C PRO A 365 28.60 -6.17 -8.72
N VAL A 366 28.42 -7.06 -7.74
CA VAL A 366 29.33 -8.15 -7.41
C VAL A 366 28.62 -9.47 -7.66
N ASN A 367 29.14 -10.30 -8.57
CA ASN A 367 28.61 -11.66 -8.75
C ASN A 367 29.27 -12.58 -7.71
N GLN A 368 28.51 -12.94 -6.67
CA GLN A 368 28.91 -13.80 -5.55
C GLN A 368 27.64 -14.45 -4.98
N SER A 369 27.74 -15.70 -4.50
CA SER A 369 26.62 -16.39 -3.84
C SER A 369 26.99 -16.76 -2.40
N ALA A 370 26.04 -16.60 -1.47
CA ALA A 370 26.11 -17.14 -0.11
C ALA A 370 24.71 -17.16 0.53
N ASP A 371 24.57 -17.86 1.65
CA ASP A 371 23.32 -17.93 2.42
C ASP A 371 22.92 -16.57 3.03
N SER A 372 23.89 -15.68 3.23
CA SER A 372 23.75 -14.27 3.60
C SER A 372 25.13 -13.55 3.65
N LEU A 373 25.19 -12.22 3.82
CA LEU A 373 26.49 -11.55 4.00
C LEU A 373 27.05 -11.74 5.41
N TYR A 374 26.20 -12.02 6.41
CA TYR A 374 26.64 -12.51 7.72
C TYR A 374 27.56 -13.72 7.55
N SER A 375 27.14 -14.75 6.81
CA SER A 375 27.97 -15.92 6.48
C SER A 375 29.15 -15.61 5.52
N SER A 376 29.26 -14.38 5.03
CA SER A 376 30.35 -13.91 4.17
C SER A 376 31.33 -12.95 4.87
N ILE A 377 31.03 -12.48 6.09
CA ILE A 377 31.81 -11.46 6.82
C ILE A 377 32.03 -11.82 8.30
N ALA A 378 31.07 -12.43 8.98
CA ALA A 378 31.08 -12.56 10.44
C ALA A 378 32.21 -13.43 11.01
N ASP A 379 32.80 -14.32 10.20
CA ASP A 379 33.97 -15.14 10.53
C ASP A 379 35.32 -14.44 10.31
N GLN A 380 35.28 -13.19 9.83
CA GLN A 380 36.42 -12.33 9.51
C GLN A 380 37.42 -12.93 8.50
N GLN A 381 37.00 -13.94 7.72
CA GLN A 381 37.84 -14.55 6.70
C GLN A 381 37.82 -13.75 5.39
N PHE A 382 39.01 -13.52 4.83
CA PHE A 382 39.15 -12.88 3.52
C PHE A 382 38.49 -13.75 2.43
N ARG A 383 37.71 -13.09 1.57
CA ARG A 383 37.09 -13.68 0.38
C ARG A 383 37.35 -12.75 -0.81
N SER A 384 37.97 -13.26 -1.86
CA SER A 384 38.13 -12.51 -3.11
C SER A 384 36.79 -12.35 -3.82
N THR A 385 36.55 -11.18 -4.39
CA THR A 385 35.40 -10.95 -5.28
C THR A 385 35.84 -11.03 -6.75
N SER A 386 34.87 -11.00 -7.67
CA SER A 386 35.12 -10.91 -9.11
C SER A 386 35.56 -9.50 -9.58
N LEU A 387 35.67 -8.52 -8.68
CA LEU A 387 36.14 -7.17 -8.99
C LEU A 387 37.67 -7.06 -8.80
N GLY A 388 38.37 -6.64 -9.85
CA GLY A 388 39.76 -6.22 -9.78
C GLY A 388 39.89 -4.71 -9.55
N ALA A 389 41.12 -4.24 -9.29
CA ALA A 389 41.44 -2.83 -9.40
C ALA A 389 41.25 -2.34 -10.85
N ALA A 390 40.91 -1.06 -11.02
CA ALA A 390 40.99 -0.40 -12.33
C ALA A 390 42.44 -0.42 -12.83
N LYS A 391 42.61 -0.50 -14.15
CA LYS A 391 43.90 -0.41 -14.86
C LYS A 391 44.07 0.97 -15.48
#